data_AF-A0A815VJ17-F1
#
_entry.id   AF-A0A815VJ17-F1
#
_cell.length_a   1.000
_cell.length_b   1.000
_cell.length_c   1.000
_cell.angle_alpha   90.00
_cell.angle_beta   90.00
_cell.angle_gamma   90.00
#
_symmetry.space_group_name_H-M   'P 1'
#
loop_
_entity.id
_entity.type
_entity.pdbx_description
1 polymer ?
#
loop_
_entity_poly.entity_id
_entity_poly.type
_entity_poly.pdbx_seq_one_letter_code
_entity_poly.pdbx_strand_id
1 'polypeptide(L)'
;MFTSNSYETTKNRKPIDWQIGIILYRSTLIFIIHMILIGINIIGWSSYGINHVLIFELDPRSHVTHEEILEGASLLSLIWIISFISFILCEYHRLESHWQPVIFISIITFLLFNPLNIMHRAARYWFCKELFRIFAAPFHRVTFADFWLADQLTSLDLIFYDMEYLICYFAFDAQWTSNQSNKPFLNLTDEQTILYNAPICHAPINTVFQTIIGALPSWFRVAQCLRRYYDTRLSFPHLVNAYKYSLGVLVAICSGLQRQYASKYTNEASNPFFYAWILSQILNSSFKFAWDLKMDWGFFDQRAGENWFLRDELVYPQRLYYYLIIIINFFLRYSWIIRVYLHIQTQSIEHLQLIVFVFALLESFRRFIWNFFRLENEHLNNCGQFRAVRDISVNPRQSLLPTTECEHLLNEHVS
;
A
#
# COMPACT_ATOMS: atom_id res chain seq x y z
N MET A 1 22.50 -53.70 -28.87
CA MET A 1 22.08 -52.45 -29.52
C MET A 1 21.21 -51.71 -28.51
N PHE A 2 21.85 -51.02 -27.58
CA PHE A 2 21.20 -50.16 -26.59
C PHE A 2 21.15 -48.76 -27.20
N THR A 3 19.97 -48.26 -27.55
CA THR A 3 19.64 -46.82 -27.66
C THR A 3 18.24 -46.66 -28.29
N SER A 4 17.24 -46.25 -27.50
CA SER A 4 16.12 -45.43 -28.01
C SER A 4 15.06 -44.98 -26.97
N ASN A 5 15.14 -45.30 -25.68
CA ASN A 5 14.04 -44.96 -24.75
C ASN A 5 14.14 -43.62 -23.98
N SER A 6 15.01 -42.68 -24.37
CA SER A 6 15.16 -41.41 -23.64
C SER A 6 14.50 -40.17 -24.26
N TYR A 7 13.81 -40.31 -25.42
CA TYR A 7 13.28 -39.15 -26.15
C TYR A 7 11.76 -38.91 -26.03
N GLU A 8 10.98 -39.79 -25.40
CA GLU A 8 9.51 -39.63 -25.30
C GLU A 8 9.00 -38.96 -24.01
N THR A 9 9.83 -38.78 -22.98
CA THR A 9 9.39 -38.20 -21.69
C THR A 9 9.40 -36.67 -21.62
N THR A 10 9.79 -35.96 -22.68
CA THR A 10 9.92 -34.49 -22.67
C THR A 10 8.77 -33.73 -23.36
N LYS A 11 7.84 -34.41 -24.05
CA LYS A 11 6.83 -33.73 -24.88
C LYS A 11 5.51 -33.31 -24.19
N ASN A 12 5.30 -33.64 -22.92
CA ASN A 12 4.08 -33.27 -22.18
C ASN A 12 4.39 -32.51 -20.87
N ARG A 13 5.25 -31.49 -20.94
CA ARG A 13 5.35 -30.51 -19.85
C ARG A 13 4.38 -29.37 -20.14
N LYS A 14 3.22 -29.36 -19.47
CA LYS A 14 2.46 -28.11 -19.32
C LYS A 14 3.42 -27.06 -18.71
N PRO A 15 3.50 -25.84 -19.23
CA PRO A 15 4.32 -24.80 -18.62
C PRO A 15 3.86 -24.58 -17.17
N ILE A 16 4.82 -24.28 -16.27
CA ILE A 16 4.54 -23.86 -14.90
C ILE A 16 3.50 -22.73 -14.97
N ASP A 17 2.38 -22.84 -14.23
CA ASP A 17 1.39 -21.76 -14.15
C ASP A 17 1.88 -20.63 -13.22
N TRP A 18 2.99 -20.01 -13.61
CA TRP A 18 3.59 -18.88 -12.90
C TRP A 18 2.66 -17.66 -12.89
N GLN A 19 1.67 -17.63 -13.79
CA GLN A 19 0.69 -16.56 -13.95
C GLN A 19 -0.20 -16.45 -12.71
N ILE A 20 -0.78 -17.58 -12.29
CA ILE A 20 -1.54 -17.68 -11.06
C ILE A 20 -0.64 -17.36 -9.86
N GLY A 21 0.59 -17.91 -9.84
CA GLY A 21 1.57 -17.64 -8.78
C GLY A 21 1.82 -16.16 -8.52
N ILE A 22 1.95 -15.33 -9.57
CA ILE A 22 2.11 -13.87 -9.42
C ILE A 22 0.90 -13.25 -8.72
N ILE A 23 -0.32 -13.56 -9.13
CA ILE A 23 -1.53 -12.98 -8.52
C ILE A 23 -1.65 -13.44 -7.06
N LEU A 24 -1.36 -14.72 -6.78
CA LEU A 24 -1.46 -15.30 -5.44
C LEU A 24 -0.47 -14.69 -4.43
N TYR A 25 0.72 -14.29 -4.89
CA TYR A 25 1.80 -13.85 -4.01
C TYR A 25 2.13 -12.34 -4.08
N ARG A 26 1.72 -11.61 -5.12
CA ARG A 26 2.12 -10.20 -5.28
C ARG A 26 1.62 -9.31 -4.16
N SER A 27 0.36 -9.46 -3.72
CA SER A 27 -0.22 -8.58 -2.71
C SER A 27 0.39 -8.78 -1.34
N THR A 28 0.68 -10.04 -0.98
CA THR A 28 1.38 -10.33 0.27
C THR A 28 2.83 -9.84 0.25
N LEU A 29 3.51 -9.93 -0.89
CA LEU A 29 4.84 -9.37 -1.06
C LEU A 29 4.84 -7.84 -0.95
N ILE A 30 3.88 -7.15 -1.58
CA ILE A 30 3.72 -5.69 -1.46
C ILE A 30 3.54 -5.30 0.00
N PHE A 31 2.71 -6.03 0.75
CA PHE A 31 2.50 -5.76 2.17
C PHE A 31 3.81 -5.87 2.97
N ILE A 32 4.58 -6.93 2.76
CA ILE A 32 5.88 -7.15 3.42
C ILE A 32 6.87 -6.05 3.06
N ILE A 33 7.00 -5.71 1.78
CA ILE A 33 7.85 -4.61 1.32
C ILE A 33 7.42 -3.29 1.96
N HIS A 34 6.11 -3.03 2.04
CA HIS A 34 5.58 -1.83 2.67
C HIS A 34 5.91 -1.76 4.17
N MET A 35 5.89 -2.88 4.89
CA MET A 35 6.36 -2.94 6.28
C MET A 35 7.85 -2.58 6.40
N ILE A 36 8.70 -3.10 5.51
CA ILE A 36 10.13 -2.75 5.47
C ILE A 36 10.30 -1.25 5.23
N LEU A 37 9.56 -0.68 4.27
CA LEU A 37 9.58 0.75 3.97
C LEU A 37 9.09 1.60 5.16
N ILE A 38 8.11 1.14 5.94
CA ILE A 38 7.70 1.80 7.19
C ILE A 38 8.83 1.73 8.24
N GLY A 39 9.48 0.57 8.41
CA GLY A 39 10.63 0.44 9.30
C GLY A 39 11.76 1.43 8.96
N ILE A 40 12.06 1.59 7.67
CA ILE A 40 13.05 2.57 7.18
C ILE A 40 12.59 4.02 7.43
N ASN A 41 11.28 4.31 7.28
CA ASN A 41 10.75 5.63 7.65
C ASN A 41 11.01 5.95 9.13
N ILE A 42 10.76 5.00 10.03
CA ILE A 42 10.99 5.19 11.48
C ILE A 42 12.47 5.40 11.79
N ILE A 43 13.38 4.67 11.13
CA ILE A 43 14.83 4.91 11.24
C ILE A 43 15.17 6.35 10.86
N GLY A 44 14.68 6.81 9.71
CA GLY A 44 14.99 8.15 9.23
C GLY A 44 14.37 9.23 10.11
N TRP A 45 13.11 9.08 10.54
CA TRP A 45 12.48 10.00 11.49
C TRP A 45 13.29 10.12 12.78
N SER A 46 13.73 8.99 13.34
CA SER A 46 14.53 8.96 14.57
C SER A 46 15.90 9.62 14.39
N SER A 47 16.54 9.39 13.24
CA SER A 47 17.86 9.94 12.92
C SER A 47 17.85 11.46 12.74
N TYR A 48 16.75 12.02 12.22
CA TYR A 48 16.56 13.47 12.05
C TYR A 48 15.84 14.15 13.23
N GLY A 49 15.59 13.43 14.33
CA GLY A 49 14.97 13.99 15.54
C GLY A 49 13.48 14.30 15.42
N ILE A 50 12.78 13.71 14.44
CA ILE A 50 11.33 13.85 14.28
C ILE A 50 10.64 12.98 15.35
N ASN A 51 9.90 13.64 16.25
CA ASN A 51 9.20 12.98 17.35
C ASN A 51 7.91 12.26 16.87
N HIS A 52 8.10 11.17 16.13
CA HIS A 52 7.01 10.33 15.61
C HIS A 52 6.20 9.67 16.73
N VAL A 53 6.81 9.34 17.88
CA VAL A 53 6.12 8.80 19.07
C VAL A 53 5.02 9.76 19.54
N LEU A 54 5.34 11.05 19.68
CA LEU A 54 4.36 12.07 20.06
C LEU A 54 3.29 12.28 18.98
N ILE A 55 3.70 12.36 17.71
CA ILE A 55 2.78 12.61 16.58
C ILE A 55 1.73 11.51 16.46
N PHE A 56 2.14 10.25 16.65
CA PHE A 56 1.24 9.10 16.62
C PHE A 56 0.53 8.84 17.96
N GLU A 57 0.76 9.68 18.98
CA GLU A 57 0.21 9.51 20.34
C GLU A 57 0.53 8.11 20.93
N LEU A 58 1.75 7.63 20.67
CA LEU A 58 2.25 6.34 21.18
C LEU A 58 2.80 6.51 22.60
N ASP A 59 2.72 5.45 23.41
CA ASP A 59 3.34 5.43 24.73
C ASP A 59 4.88 5.41 24.61
N PRO A 60 5.62 6.41 25.13
CA PRO A 60 7.07 6.44 25.06
C PRO A 60 7.76 5.21 25.67
N ARG A 61 7.11 4.52 26.62
CA ARG A 61 7.69 3.38 27.32
C ARG A 61 7.40 2.04 26.64
N SER A 62 6.43 1.98 25.73
CA SER A 62 5.97 0.72 25.13
C SER A 62 5.58 0.87 23.65
N HIS A 63 6.21 1.79 22.94
CA HIS A 63 6.03 1.95 21.50
C HIS A 63 6.89 0.94 20.74
N VAL A 64 6.44 0.62 19.53
CA VAL A 64 7.12 -0.31 18.65
C VAL A 64 8.37 0.36 18.10
N THR A 65 9.53 -0.29 18.23
CA THR A 65 10.77 0.24 17.67
C THR A 65 10.92 -0.13 16.20
N HIS A 66 11.84 0.54 15.50
CA HIS A 66 12.10 0.23 14.10
C HIS A 66 12.71 -1.18 13.92
N GLU A 67 13.51 -1.63 14.89
CA GLU A 67 14.07 -2.99 14.90
C GLU A 67 12.95 -4.03 14.96
N GLU A 68 11.95 -3.86 15.82
CA GLU A 68 10.83 -4.79 15.97
C GLU A 68 9.97 -4.91 14.70
N ILE A 69 9.73 -3.78 13.99
CA ILE A 69 9.01 -3.81 12.71
C ILE A 69 9.85 -4.53 11.64
N LEU A 70 11.14 -4.23 11.55
CA LEU A 70 12.03 -4.85 10.56
C LEU A 70 12.28 -6.33 10.84
N GLU A 71 12.35 -6.74 12.11
CA GLU A 71 12.43 -8.15 12.51
C GLU A 71 11.18 -8.90 12.05
N GLY A 72 9.99 -8.37 12.36
CA GLY A 72 8.71 -8.96 11.92
C GLY A 72 8.60 -9.04 10.40
N ALA A 73 8.98 -7.98 9.68
CA ALA A 73 8.98 -7.96 8.22
C ALA A 73 9.99 -8.95 7.61
N SER A 74 11.17 -9.11 8.24
CA SER A 74 12.20 -10.06 7.80
C SER A 74 11.75 -11.51 8.00
N LEU A 75 11.10 -11.82 9.13
CA LEU A 75 10.53 -13.15 9.34
C LEU A 75 9.43 -13.45 8.32
N LEU A 76 8.51 -12.51 8.09
CA LEU A 76 7.47 -12.67 7.08
C LEU A 76 8.05 -12.84 5.68
N SER A 77 9.12 -12.11 5.35
CA SER A 77 9.86 -12.27 4.08
C SER A 77 10.43 -13.69 3.94
N LEU A 78 11.03 -14.23 5.00
CA LEU A 78 11.58 -15.59 4.99
C LEU A 78 10.47 -16.63 4.76
N ILE A 79 9.37 -16.54 5.50
CA ILE A 79 8.23 -17.46 5.35
C ILE A 79 7.61 -17.32 3.95
N TRP A 80 7.51 -16.10 3.42
CA TRP A 80 7.03 -15.84 2.07
C TRP A 80 7.92 -16.51 1.02
N ILE A 81 9.25 -16.37 1.13
CA ILE A 81 10.22 -16.99 0.21
C ILE A 81 10.09 -18.52 0.25
N ILE A 82 10.01 -19.10 1.45
CA ILE A 82 9.82 -20.55 1.62
C ILE A 82 8.52 -21.00 0.96
N SER A 83 7.41 -20.29 1.21
CA SER A 83 6.11 -20.59 0.62
C SER A 83 6.13 -20.49 -0.91
N PHE A 84 6.72 -19.42 -1.46
CA PHE A 84 6.80 -19.18 -2.89
C PHE A 84 7.69 -20.21 -3.61
N ILE A 85 8.86 -20.54 -3.03
CA ILE A 85 9.72 -21.60 -3.56
C ILE A 85 8.99 -22.95 -3.48
N SER A 86 8.31 -23.23 -2.37
CA SER A 86 7.52 -24.45 -2.22
C SER A 86 6.40 -24.53 -3.26
N PHE A 87 5.72 -23.43 -3.56
CA PHE A 87 4.73 -23.33 -4.63
C PHE A 87 5.34 -23.71 -5.98
N ILE A 88 6.47 -23.10 -6.36
CA ILE A 88 7.17 -23.40 -7.62
C ILE A 88 7.60 -24.87 -7.68
N LEU A 89 8.14 -25.41 -6.60
CA LEU A 89 8.57 -26.81 -6.53
C LEU A 89 7.37 -27.77 -6.62
N CYS A 90 6.26 -27.48 -5.94
CA CYS A 90 5.04 -28.28 -6.05
C CYS A 90 4.53 -28.29 -7.49
N GLU A 91 4.50 -27.12 -8.15
CA GLU A 91 4.10 -27.01 -9.56
C GLU A 91 5.05 -27.80 -10.48
N TYR A 92 6.36 -27.67 -10.27
CA TYR A 92 7.38 -28.40 -11.01
C TYR A 92 7.24 -29.93 -10.85
N HIS A 93 6.92 -30.39 -9.64
CA HIS A 93 6.70 -31.80 -9.32
C HIS A 93 5.26 -32.30 -9.53
N ARG A 94 4.35 -31.45 -10.02
CA ARG A 94 2.92 -31.75 -10.25
C ARG A 94 2.18 -32.17 -8.97
N LEU A 95 2.55 -31.56 -7.85
CA LEU A 95 1.82 -31.63 -6.58
C LEU A 95 0.83 -30.47 -6.49
N GLU A 96 -0.11 -30.55 -5.54
CA GLU A 96 -1.11 -29.51 -5.30
C GLU A 96 -0.45 -28.22 -4.78
N SER A 97 -0.12 -27.30 -5.69
CA SER A 97 0.62 -26.06 -5.40
C SER A 97 -0.26 -25.00 -4.70
N HIS A 98 -1.57 -24.99 -4.96
CA HIS A 98 -2.52 -23.99 -4.46
C HIS A 98 -2.64 -23.91 -2.92
N TRP A 99 -2.28 -24.96 -2.19
CA TRP A 99 -2.26 -24.94 -0.71
C TRP A 99 -1.20 -24.00 -0.13
N GLN A 100 -0.09 -23.78 -0.83
CA GLN A 100 1.03 -22.99 -0.31
C GLN A 100 0.68 -21.53 0.02
N PRO A 101 0.04 -20.75 -0.89
CA PRO A 101 -0.39 -19.39 -0.56
C PRO A 101 -1.49 -19.36 0.51
N VAL A 102 -2.36 -20.38 0.57
CA VAL A 102 -3.42 -20.47 1.59
C VAL A 102 -2.83 -20.69 2.98
N ILE A 103 -1.88 -21.62 3.11
CA ILE A 103 -1.14 -21.87 4.36
C ILE A 103 -0.43 -20.59 4.79
N PHE A 104 0.21 -19.89 3.85
CA PHE A 104 0.91 -18.65 4.15
C PHE A 104 -0.01 -17.53 4.64
N ILE A 105 -1.13 -17.27 3.96
CA ILE A 105 -2.14 -16.29 4.39
C ILE A 105 -2.74 -16.69 5.75
N SER A 106 -2.95 -17.98 5.98
CA SER A 106 -3.44 -18.51 7.25
C SER A 106 -2.44 -18.27 8.38
N ILE A 107 -1.13 -18.44 8.13
CA ILE A 107 -0.07 -18.13 9.08
C ILE A 107 -0.06 -16.62 9.41
N ILE A 108 -0.11 -15.74 8.41
CA ILE A 108 -0.17 -14.28 8.64
C ILE A 108 -1.39 -13.92 9.49
N THR A 109 -2.56 -14.45 9.14
CA THR A 109 -3.82 -14.19 9.84
C THR A 109 -3.76 -14.69 11.28
N PHE A 110 -3.26 -15.90 11.48
CA PHE A 110 -3.05 -16.48 12.80
C PHE A 110 -2.10 -15.61 13.64
N LEU A 111 -0.94 -15.23 13.10
CA LEU A 111 0.03 -14.38 13.78
C LEU A 111 -0.59 -13.03 14.16
N LEU A 112 -1.33 -12.41 13.24
CA LEU A 112 -1.96 -11.10 13.46
C LEU A 112 -2.92 -11.11 14.66
N PHE A 113 -3.79 -12.12 14.74
CA PHE A 113 -4.81 -12.22 15.80
C PHE A 113 -4.37 -13.02 17.03
N ASN A 114 -3.18 -13.62 17.00
CA ASN A 114 -2.67 -14.44 18.10
C ASN A 114 -2.61 -13.64 19.42
N PRO A 115 -3.32 -14.06 20.49
CA PRO A 115 -3.32 -13.37 21.78
C PRO A 115 -2.03 -13.57 22.58
N LEU A 116 -1.18 -14.53 22.20
CA LEU A 116 0.08 -14.80 22.88
C LEU A 116 1.13 -13.71 22.59
N ASN A 117 2.07 -13.55 23.51
CA ASN A 117 3.20 -12.60 23.40
C ASN A 117 4.29 -13.08 22.41
N ILE A 118 3.88 -13.60 21.25
CA ILE A 118 4.75 -14.02 20.15
C ILE A 118 4.80 -12.87 19.14
N MET A 119 5.96 -12.37 18.71
CA MET A 119 6.13 -11.30 17.70
C MET A 119 5.46 -9.94 18.00
N HIS A 120 5.78 -9.31 19.14
CA HIS A 120 5.32 -7.96 19.50
C HIS A 120 3.79 -7.81 19.52
N ARG A 121 3.15 -8.39 20.54
CA ARG A 121 1.67 -8.37 20.70
C ARG A 121 1.09 -6.96 20.67
N ALA A 122 1.71 -6.01 21.37
CA ALA A 122 1.22 -4.64 21.43
C ALA A 122 1.11 -4.01 20.02
N ALA A 123 2.11 -4.21 19.16
CA ALA A 123 2.13 -3.73 17.78
C ALA A 123 0.96 -4.26 16.96
N ARG A 124 0.72 -5.58 17.02
CA ARG A 124 -0.35 -6.23 16.24
C ARG A 124 -1.73 -5.79 16.67
N TYR A 125 -1.96 -5.68 17.99
CA TYR A 125 -3.23 -5.22 18.53
C TYR A 125 -3.46 -3.73 18.25
N TRP A 126 -2.40 -2.91 18.28
CA TRP A 126 -2.47 -1.51 17.84
C TRP A 126 -2.87 -1.43 16.37
N PHE A 127 -2.21 -2.20 15.49
CA PHE A 127 -2.55 -2.24 14.06
C PHE A 127 -4.00 -2.71 13.82
N CYS A 128 -4.45 -3.77 14.50
CA CYS A 128 -5.84 -4.25 14.40
C CYS A 128 -6.85 -3.21 14.88
N LYS A 129 -6.55 -2.52 15.99
CA LYS A 129 -7.38 -1.45 16.52
C LYS A 129 -7.51 -0.30 15.52
N GLU A 130 -6.40 0.16 14.94
CA GLU A 130 -6.43 1.25 13.96
C GLU A 130 -7.14 0.83 12.67
N LEU A 131 -6.92 -0.40 12.16
CA LEU A 131 -7.69 -0.94 11.04
C LEU A 131 -9.20 -0.98 11.33
N PHE A 132 -9.59 -1.45 12.52
CA PHE A 132 -10.99 -1.46 12.93
C PHE A 132 -11.58 -0.04 12.94
N ARG A 133 -10.87 0.95 13.48
CA ARG A 133 -11.32 2.35 13.52
C ARG A 133 -11.45 2.95 12.11
N ILE A 134 -10.58 2.57 11.18
CA ILE A 134 -10.68 2.97 9.77
C ILE A 134 -11.93 2.35 9.12
N PHE A 135 -12.14 1.04 9.27
CA PHE A 135 -13.28 0.34 8.68
C PHE A 135 -14.61 0.72 9.31
N ALA A 136 -14.62 1.09 10.59
CA ALA A 136 -15.78 1.59 11.31
C ALA A 136 -15.97 3.11 11.17
N ALA A 137 -15.21 3.82 10.33
CA ALA A 137 -15.51 5.21 10.03
C ALA A 137 -16.91 5.31 9.38
N PRO A 138 -17.78 6.27 9.78
CA PRO A 138 -17.51 7.49 10.56
C PRO A 138 -17.86 7.40 12.07
N PHE A 139 -17.98 6.21 12.66
CA PHE A 139 -18.56 6.04 14.00
C PHE A 139 -17.64 6.43 15.17
N HIS A 140 -16.37 6.70 14.90
CA HIS A 140 -15.37 7.07 15.93
C HIS A 140 -14.67 8.39 15.60
N ARG A 141 -14.09 9.03 16.62
CA ARG A 141 -13.19 10.17 16.43
C ARG A 141 -11.95 9.74 15.67
N VAL A 142 -11.52 10.57 14.71
CA VAL A 142 -10.37 10.30 13.84
C VAL A 142 -9.11 10.97 14.41
N THR A 143 -8.09 10.17 14.72
CA THR A 143 -6.77 10.62 15.22
C THR A 143 -5.73 10.75 14.10
N PHE A 144 -4.50 11.16 14.44
CA PHE A 144 -3.39 11.22 13.48
C PHE A 144 -3.10 9.83 12.89
N ALA A 145 -3.01 8.81 13.73
CA ALA A 145 -2.77 7.42 13.31
C ALA A 145 -3.83 6.90 12.33
N ASP A 146 -5.12 7.08 12.62
CA ASP A 146 -6.22 6.64 11.75
C ASP A 146 -6.11 7.20 10.32
N PHE A 147 -5.84 8.50 10.20
CA PHE A 147 -5.78 9.13 8.87
C PHE A 147 -4.49 8.73 8.15
N TRP A 148 -3.36 8.65 8.86
CA TRP A 148 -2.07 8.30 8.27
C TRP A 148 -2.08 6.87 7.74
N LEU A 149 -2.60 5.93 8.52
CA LEU A 149 -2.70 4.53 8.13
C LEU A 149 -3.70 4.35 6.98
N ALA A 150 -4.85 5.03 7.04
CA ALA A 150 -5.80 5.00 5.92
C ALA A 150 -5.20 5.58 4.63
N ASP A 151 -4.31 6.57 4.71
CA ASP A 151 -3.57 7.06 3.55
C ASP A 151 -2.58 6.02 2.99
N GLN A 152 -1.97 5.18 3.83
CA GLN A 152 -1.20 4.03 3.35
C GLN A 152 -2.10 3.06 2.59
N LEU A 153 -3.30 2.76 3.10
CA LEU A 153 -4.25 1.85 2.44
C LEU A 153 -4.65 2.34 1.04
N THR A 154 -4.71 3.65 0.79
CA THR A 154 -4.99 4.19 -0.55
C THR A 154 -3.90 3.90 -1.59
N SER A 155 -2.68 3.61 -1.12
CA SER A 155 -1.55 3.20 -1.96
C SER A 155 -1.37 1.67 -2.01
N LEU A 156 -2.15 0.94 -1.19
CA LEU A 156 -2.20 -0.52 -1.12
C LEU A 156 -3.54 -1.06 -1.65
N ASP A 157 -4.19 -0.30 -2.54
CA ASP A 157 -5.50 -0.64 -3.12
C ASP A 157 -5.48 -1.96 -3.90
N LEU A 158 -4.35 -2.32 -4.51
CA LEU A 158 -4.18 -3.63 -5.16
C LEU A 158 -4.42 -4.81 -4.21
N ILE A 159 -4.08 -4.68 -2.91
CA ILE A 159 -4.33 -5.75 -1.93
C ILE A 159 -5.83 -6.01 -1.79
N PHE A 160 -6.66 -4.96 -1.84
CA PHE A 160 -8.11 -5.10 -1.78
C PHE A 160 -8.65 -5.80 -3.03
N TYR A 161 -8.15 -5.41 -4.22
CA TYR A 161 -8.49 -6.09 -5.48
C TYR A 161 -8.12 -7.56 -5.48
N ASP A 162 -6.89 -7.89 -5.07
CA ASP A 162 -6.42 -9.27 -5.05
C ASP A 162 -7.13 -10.08 -3.95
N MET A 163 -7.47 -9.48 -2.80
CA MET A 163 -8.21 -10.19 -1.74
C MET A 163 -9.58 -10.67 -2.22
N GLU A 164 -10.32 -9.83 -2.96
CA GLU A 164 -11.59 -10.25 -3.59
C GLU A 164 -11.36 -11.42 -4.56
N TYR A 165 -10.35 -11.28 -5.43
CA TYR A 165 -10.02 -12.32 -6.40
C TYR A 165 -9.60 -13.63 -5.72
N LEU A 166 -8.79 -13.58 -4.67
CA LEU A 166 -8.33 -14.73 -3.91
C LEU A 166 -9.49 -15.49 -3.26
N ILE A 167 -10.42 -14.76 -2.64
CA ILE A 167 -11.62 -15.35 -2.03
C ILE A 167 -12.44 -16.07 -3.10
N CYS A 168 -12.69 -15.42 -4.23
CA CYS A 168 -13.41 -16.04 -5.32
C CYS A 168 -12.67 -17.27 -5.87
N TYR A 169 -11.36 -17.12 -6.14
CA TYR A 169 -10.55 -18.16 -6.77
C TYR A 169 -10.55 -19.43 -5.92
N PHE A 170 -10.26 -19.33 -4.63
CA PHE A 170 -10.24 -20.50 -3.74
C PHE A 170 -11.62 -21.09 -3.47
N ALA A 171 -12.69 -20.30 -3.56
CA ALA A 171 -14.06 -20.78 -3.38
C ALA A 171 -14.61 -21.51 -4.62
N PHE A 172 -14.27 -21.07 -5.83
CA PHE A 172 -14.97 -21.49 -7.05
C PHE A 172 -14.07 -22.04 -8.16
N ASP A 173 -12.85 -21.51 -8.34
CA ASP A 173 -12.01 -21.81 -9.51
C ASP A 173 -10.80 -22.72 -9.16
N ALA A 174 -10.38 -22.77 -7.90
CA ALA A 174 -9.23 -23.57 -7.46
C ALA A 174 -9.53 -25.08 -7.55
N GLN A 175 -8.74 -25.78 -8.37
CA GLN A 175 -8.81 -27.23 -8.50
C GLN A 175 -8.01 -27.88 -7.38
N TRP A 176 -8.69 -28.17 -6.27
CA TRP A 176 -8.07 -28.71 -5.07
C TRP A 176 -7.56 -30.14 -5.21
N THR A 177 -8.06 -30.92 -6.17
CA THR A 177 -7.68 -32.32 -6.37
C THR A 177 -7.54 -32.65 -7.86
N SER A 178 -6.51 -33.44 -8.21
CA SER A 178 -6.21 -33.85 -9.59
C SER A 178 -7.32 -34.64 -10.31
N ASN A 179 -8.31 -35.14 -9.59
CA ASN A 179 -9.43 -35.94 -10.11
C ASN A 179 -10.68 -35.12 -10.51
N GLN A 180 -10.62 -33.78 -10.48
CA GLN A 180 -11.74 -32.91 -10.91
C GLN A 180 -11.87 -32.76 -12.44
N SER A 181 -11.43 -33.75 -13.22
CA SER A 181 -11.83 -33.90 -14.62
C SER A 181 -13.29 -34.32 -14.78
N ASN A 182 -13.97 -34.74 -13.71
CA ASN A 182 -15.40 -35.04 -13.73
C ASN A 182 -16.24 -33.81 -13.34
N LYS A 183 -16.13 -32.71 -14.09
CA LYS A 183 -17.32 -31.88 -14.27
C LYS A 183 -18.33 -32.77 -14.99
N PRO A 184 -19.57 -32.96 -14.50
CA PRO A 184 -20.54 -33.79 -15.20
C PRO A 184 -20.63 -33.29 -16.64
N PHE A 185 -20.40 -34.19 -17.60
CA PHE A 185 -20.54 -33.91 -19.02
C PHE A 185 -22.02 -33.62 -19.29
N LEU A 186 -22.44 -32.39 -19.01
CA LEU A 186 -23.70 -31.86 -19.49
C LEU A 186 -23.52 -31.69 -21.00
N ASN A 187 -24.42 -32.26 -21.80
CA ASN A 187 -24.53 -32.00 -23.23
C ASN A 187 -24.95 -30.54 -23.44
N LEU A 188 -24.01 -29.62 -23.24
CA LEU A 188 -24.16 -28.19 -23.46
C LEU A 188 -23.69 -27.89 -24.88
N THR A 189 -24.35 -26.93 -25.55
CA THR A 189 -23.87 -26.43 -26.83
C THR A 189 -22.46 -25.82 -26.68
N ASP A 190 -21.69 -25.70 -27.76
CA ASP A 190 -20.32 -25.15 -27.70
C ASP A 190 -20.27 -23.78 -27.00
N GLU A 191 -21.30 -22.97 -27.16
CA GLU A 191 -21.44 -21.64 -26.54
C GLU A 191 -21.70 -21.72 -25.01
N GLN A 192 -22.52 -22.69 -24.57
CA GLN A 192 -22.79 -22.93 -23.15
C GLN A 192 -21.61 -23.60 -22.44
N THR A 193 -20.83 -24.43 -23.15
CA THR A 193 -19.62 -25.08 -22.64
C THR A 193 -18.51 -24.07 -22.37
N ILE A 194 -18.39 -23.03 -23.21
CA ILE A 194 -17.46 -21.91 -23.00
C ILE A 194 -17.87 -21.10 -21.76
N LEU A 195 -19.16 -20.82 -21.57
CA LEU A 195 -19.66 -20.11 -20.39
C LEU A 195 -19.50 -20.92 -19.09
N TYR A 196 -19.66 -22.24 -19.15
CA TYR A 196 -19.55 -23.16 -17.99
C TYR A 196 -18.10 -23.44 -17.56
N ASN A 197 -17.14 -23.22 -18.47
CA ASN A 197 -15.71 -23.37 -18.22
C ASN A 197 -14.96 -22.03 -18.10
N ALA A 198 -15.66 -20.91 -18.28
CA ALA A 198 -15.10 -19.61 -17.99
C ALA A 198 -14.85 -19.50 -16.47
N PRO A 199 -13.64 -19.08 -16.04
CA PRO A 199 -13.36 -18.86 -14.63
C PRO A 199 -14.38 -17.86 -14.07
N ILE A 200 -15.11 -18.27 -13.03
CA ILE A 200 -16.21 -17.50 -12.45
C ILE A 200 -15.65 -16.17 -11.96
N CYS A 201 -14.42 -16.16 -11.45
CA CYS A 201 -13.75 -15.00 -10.88
C CYS A 201 -13.39 -13.90 -11.88
N HIS A 202 -13.47 -14.17 -13.19
CA HIS A 202 -13.34 -13.18 -14.25
C HIS A 202 -14.69 -12.75 -14.86
N ALA A 203 -15.82 -13.25 -14.35
CA ALA A 203 -17.13 -12.90 -14.87
C ALA A 203 -17.50 -11.42 -14.61
N PRO A 204 -18.36 -10.81 -15.44
CA PRO A 204 -18.81 -9.43 -15.26
C PRO A 204 -19.43 -9.16 -13.88
N ILE A 205 -20.12 -10.13 -13.27
CA ILE A 205 -20.70 -9.96 -11.93
C ILE A 205 -19.64 -9.67 -10.86
N ASN A 206 -18.43 -10.24 -11.01
CA ASN A 206 -17.31 -9.99 -10.12
C ASN A 206 -16.64 -8.64 -10.38
N THR A 207 -16.82 -8.04 -11.55
CA THR A 207 -16.34 -6.68 -11.83
C THR A 207 -17.01 -5.66 -10.89
N VAL A 208 -18.29 -5.83 -10.57
CA VAL A 208 -19.01 -4.93 -9.64
C VAL A 208 -18.45 -5.06 -8.23
N PHE A 209 -18.28 -6.29 -7.73
CA PHE A 209 -17.69 -6.53 -6.41
C PHE A 209 -16.25 -6.01 -6.32
N GLN A 210 -15.42 -6.28 -7.33
CA GLN A 210 -14.06 -5.73 -7.43
C GLN A 210 -14.04 -4.21 -7.39
N THR A 211 -14.99 -3.55 -8.06
CA THR A 211 -15.08 -2.09 -8.03
C THR A 211 -15.48 -1.56 -6.65
N ILE A 212 -16.41 -2.22 -5.96
CA ILE A 212 -16.79 -1.84 -4.60
C ILE A 212 -15.59 -2.01 -3.66
N ILE A 213 -14.96 -3.18 -3.66
CA ILE A 213 -13.83 -3.50 -2.79
C ILE A 213 -12.63 -2.60 -3.09
N GLY A 214 -12.31 -2.37 -4.36
CA GLY A 214 -11.24 -1.47 -4.79
C GLY A 214 -11.50 0.01 -4.47
N ALA A 215 -12.76 0.43 -4.31
CA ALA A 215 -13.10 1.79 -3.90
C ALA A 215 -12.98 2.00 -2.38
N LEU A 216 -12.96 0.93 -1.58
CA LEU A 216 -12.99 1.00 -0.11
C LEU A 216 -11.90 1.87 0.51
N PRO A 217 -10.62 1.78 0.12
CA PRO A 217 -9.58 2.62 0.72
C PRO A 217 -9.87 4.12 0.58
N SER A 218 -10.34 4.55 -0.60
CA SER A 218 -10.72 5.95 -0.83
C SER A 218 -12.00 6.30 -0.07
N TRP A 219 -12.98 5.39 0.00
CA TRP A 219 -14.21 5.58 0.76
C TRP A 219 -13.95 5.79 2.26
N PHE A 220 -13.08 4.99 2.88
CA PHE A 220 -12.74 5.15 4.30
C PHE A 220 -12.18 6.55 4.59
N ARG A 221 -11.37 7.09 3.68
CA ARG A 221 -10.86 8.47 3.80
C ARG A 221 -11.96 9.51 3.65
N VAL A 222 -12.90 9.32 2.74
CA VAL A 222 -14.10 10.20 2.64
C VAL A 222 -14.87 10.20 3.96
N ALA A 223 -15.19 9.02 4.49
CA ALA A 223 -15.91 8.87 5.75
C ALA A 223 -15.17 9.53 6.93
N GLN A 224 -13.86 9.34 7.04
CA GLN A 224 -13.02 9.99 8.06
C GLN A 224 -13.01 11.52 7.91
N CYS A 225 -12.93 12.05 6.69
CA CYS A 225 -12.92 13.49 6.44
C CYS A 225 -14.26 14.13 6.80
N LEU A 226 -15.37 13.49 6.42
CA LEU A 226 -16.72 13.93 6.79
C LEU A 226 -16.92 13.86 8.31
N ARG A 227 -16.39 12.83 8.97
CA ARG A 227 -16.44 12.74 10.43
C ARG A 227 -15.68 13.88 11.11
N ARG A 228 -14.48 14.21 10.63
CA ARG A 228 -13.71 15.35 11.15
C ARG A 228 -14.43 16.68 10.94
N TYR A 229 -15.08 16.87 9.79
CA TYR A 229 -15.93 18.04 9.57
C TYR A 229 -17.09 18.11 10.56
N TYR A 230 -17.76 16.99 10.83
CA TYR A 230 -18.84 16.94 11.82
C TYR A 230 -18.35 17.35 13.22
N ASP A 231 -17.17 16.88 13.63
CA ASP A 231 -16.60 17.16 14.95
C ASP A 231 -16.11 18.59 15.11
N THR A 232 -15.41 19.15 14.10
CA THR A 232 -14.76 20.48 14.22
C THR A 232 -15.57 21.61 13.61
N ARG A 233 -16.53 21.30 12.73
CA ARG A 233 -17.29 22.25 11.90
C ARG A 233 -16.43 23.12 10.97
N LEU A 234 -15.15 22.76 10.80
CA LEU A 234 -14.24 23.45 9.89
C LEU A 234 -14.35 22.87 8.48
N SER A 235 -14.89 23.65 7.55
CA SER A 235 -15.02 23.24 6.15
C SER A 235 -13.66 22.96 5.49
N PHE A 236 -12.68 23.84 5.72
CA PHE A 236 -11.29 23.63 5.35
C PHE A 236 -10.47 23.19 6.57
N PRO A 237 -9.63 22.15 6.47
CA PRO A 237 -9.32 21.37 5.26
C PRO A 237 -10.28 20.19 5.00
N HIS A 238 -11.23 19.90 5.89
CA HIS A 238 -11.93 18.60 5.93
C HIS A 238 -12.77 18.28 4.69
N LEU A 239 -13.64 19.18 4.24
CA LEU A 239 -14.51 18.93 3.08
C LEU A 239 -13.71 18.88 1.77
N VAL A 240 -12.68 19.72 1.66
CA VAL A 240 -11.78 19.72 0.48
C VAL A 240 -10.97 18.43 0.44
N ASN A 241 -10.57 17.90 1.60
CA ASN A 241 -9.93 16.60 1.69
C ASN A 241 -10.92 15.46 1.37
N ALA A 242 -12.18 15.55 1.81
CA ALA A 242 -13.22 14.59 1.41
C ALA A 242 -13.42 14.56 -0.11
N TYR A 243 -13.41 15.74 -0.76
CA TYR A 243 -13.45 15.85 -2.22
C TYR A 243 -12.25 15.17 -2.89
N LYS A 244 -11.03 15.37 -2.37
CA LYS A 244 -9.80 14.68 -2.83
C LYS A 244 -9.98 13.17 -2.93
N TYR A 245 -10.54 12.54 -1.89
CA TYR A 245 -10.72 11.08 -1.89
C TYR A 245 -11.97 10.63 -2.64
N SER A 246 -12.99 11.50 -2.78
CA SER A 246 -14.15 11.24 -3.63
C SER A 246 -13.75 11.10 -5.10
N LEU A 247 -12.72 11.83 -5.56
CA LEU A 247 -12.13 11.61 -6.89
C LEU A 247 -11.53 10.21 -7.03
N GLY A 248 -10.96 9.64 -5.97
CA GLY A 248 -10.48 8.25 -5.96
C GLY A 248 -11.60 7.23 -6.08
N VAL A 249 -12.73 7.46 -5.39
CA VAL A 249 -13.94 6.65 -5.55
C VAL A 249 -14.48 6.73 -6.99
N LEU A 250 -14.51 7.94 -7.57
CA LEU A 250 -14.93 8.14 -8.96
C LEU A 250 -14.03 7.38 -9.95
N VAL A 251 -12.71 7.40 -9.75
CA VAL A 251 -11.77 6.60 -10.55
C VAL A 251 -12.11 5.11 -10.50
N ALA A 252 -12.37 4.57 -9.31
CA ALA A 252 -12.72 3.16 -9.14
C ALA A 252 -14.03 2.81 -9.87
N ILE A 253 -15.05 3.67 -9.77
CA ILE A 253 -16.34 3.50 -10.45
C ILE A 253 -16.16 3.54 -11.97
N CYS A 254 -15.47 4.55 -12.52
CA CYS A 254 -15.23 4.65 -13.96
C CYS A 254 -14.41 3.46 -14.49
N SER A 255 -13.43 2.99 -13.71
CA SER A 255 -12.66 1.78 -14.02
C SER A 255 -13.52 0.51 -13.98
N GLY A 256 -14.49 0.44 -13.06
CA GLY A 256 -15.48 -0.62 -13.03
C GLY A 256 -16.35 -0.64 -14.27
N LEU A 257 -16.90 0.52 -14.61
CA LEU A 257 -17.78 0.69 -15.78
C LEU A 257 -17.05 0.36 -17.08
N GLN A 258 -15.80 0.80 -17.27
CA GLN A 258 -15.06 0.48 -18.49
C GLN A 258 -14.86 -1.04 -18.64
N ARG A 259 -14.54 -1.76 -17.55
CA ARG A 259 -14.37 -3.22 -17.57
C ARG A 259 -15.70 -3.94 -17.78
N GLN A 260 -16.75 -3.52 -17.08
CA GLN A 260 -18.09 -4.11 -17.15
C GLN A 260 -18.67 -4.07 -18.57
N TYR A 261 -18.40 -2.98 -19.29
CA TYR A 261 -18.92 -2.76 -20.64
C TYR A 261 -17.91 -3.05 -21.74
N ALA A 262 -16.71 -3.56 -21.41
CA ALA A 262 -15.63 -3.78 -22.37
C ALA A 262 -16.07 -4.67 -23.55
N SER A 263 -16.84 -5.72 -23.29
CA SER A 263 -17.33 -6.66 -24.32
C SER A 263 -18.37 -6.07 -25.28
N LYS A 264 -18.97 -4.92 -24.97
CA LYS A 264 -19.95 -4.24 -25.85
C LYS A 264 -19.30 -3.37 -26.92
N TYR A 265 -17.99 -3.16 -26.83
CA TYR A 265 -17.25 -2.25 -27.70
C TYR A 265 -16.15 -3.02 -28.42
N THR A 266 -15.80 -2.62 -29.64
CA THR A 266 -14.81 -3.35 -30.46
C THR A 266 -13.41 -3.25 -29.88
N ASN A 267 -13.04 -2.04 -29.44
CA ASN A 267 -11.74 -1.73 -28.85
C ASN A 267 -11.92 -0.77 -27.65
N GLU A 268 -10.91 -0.65 -26.78
CA GLU A 268 -10.93 0.30 -25.64
C GLU A 268 -11.24 1.74 -26.06
N ALA A 269 -10.69 2.18 -27.19
CA ALA A 269 -10.91 3.52 -27.73
C ALA A 269 -12.36 3.78 -28.18
N SER A 270 -13.17 2.73 -28.38
CA SER A 270 -14.60 2.89 -28.68
C SER A 270 -15.49 2.90 -27.43
N ASN A 271 -14.92 2.60 -26.26
CA ASN A 271 -15.64 2.56 -24.99
C ASN A 271 -15.69 3.97 -24.35
N PRO A 272 -16.85 4.64 -24.27
CA PRO A 272 -16.95 5.97 -23.66
C PRO A 272 -16.52 5.99 -22.18
N PHE A 273 -16.68 4.88 -21.47
CA PHE A 273 -16.25 4.77 -20.07
C PHE A 273 -14.73 4.77 -19.90
N PHE A 274 -13.98 4.39 -20.94
CA PHE A 274 -12.52 4.54 -20.94
C PHE A 274 -12.12 6.02 -20.84
N TYR A 275 -12.73 6.90 -21.64
CA TYR A 275 -12.48 8.33 -21.58
C TYR A 275 -12.95 8.96 -20.26
N ALA A 276 -14.09 8.52 -19.73
CA ALA A 276 -14.56 8.94 -18.41
C ALA A 276 -13.56 8.55 -17.30
N TRP A 277 -12.96 7.35 -17.40
CA TRP A 277 -11.91 6.91 -16.51
C TRP A 277 -10.64 7.74 -16.64
N ILE A 278 -10.17 8.03 -17.86
CA ILE A 278 -9.01 8.90 -18.10
C ILE A 278 -9.22 10.29 -17.49
N LEU A 279 -10.38 10.90 -17.71
CA LEU A 279 -10.70 12.21 -17.12
C LEU A 279 -10.69 12.15 -15.59
N SER A 280 -11.31 11.13 -15.01
CA SER A 280 -11.31 10.95 -13.55
C SER A 280 -9.89 10.77 -12.98
N GLN A 281 -9.00 10.08 -13.71
CA GLN A 281 -7.60 9.88 -13.33
C GLN A 281 -6.80 11.18 -13.38
N ILE A 282 -6.99 12.00 -14.42
CA ILE A 282 -6.35 13.32 -14.51
C ILE A 282 -6.77 14.18 -13.31
N LEU A 283 -8.08 14.28 -13.04
CA LEU A 283 -8.60 15.07 -11.91
C LEU A 283 -8.05 14.56 -10.57
N ASN A 284 -8.09 13.25 -10.33
CA ASN A 284 -7.59 12.63 -9.11
C ASN A 284 -6.08 12.85 -8.92
N SER A 285 -5.26 12.58 -9.94
CA SER A 285 -3.80 12.76 -9.89
C SER A 285 -3.41 14.22 -9.75
N SER A 286 -4.05 15.15 -10.46
CA SER A 286 -3.75 16.60 -10.36
C SER A 286 -4.19 17.21 -9.03
N PHE A 287 -5.32 16.76 -8.47
CA PHE A 287 -5.77 17.26 -7.18
C PHE A 287 -4.89 16.74 -6.05
N LYS A 288 -4.64 15.42 -6.00
CA LYS A 288 -3.69 14.83 -5.06
C LYS A 288 -2.32 15.47 -5.25
N PHE A 289 -1.87 15.60 -6.51
CA PHE A 289 -0.95 16.61 -7.06
C PHE A 289 -0.57 17.74 -6.11
N ALA A 290 -1.41 18.77 -6.21
CA ALA A 290 -1.35 19.98 -5.43
C ALA A 290 -1.48 19.74 -3.92
N TRP A 291 -2.29 18.76 -3.51
CA TRP A 291 -2.52 18.47 -2.09
C TRP A 291 -1.24 18.01 -1.37
N ASP A 292 -0.46 17.09 -1.94
CA ASP A 292 0.77 16.64 -1.28
C ASP A 292 1.73 17.82 -1.10
N LEU A 293 1.92 18.63 -2.15
CA LEU A 293 2.83 19.76 -2.10
C LEU A 293 2.37 20.79 -1.08
N LYS A 294 1.13 21.25 -1.19
CA LYS A 294 0.64 22.40 -0.41
C LYS A 294 0.20 22.02 1.00
N MET A 295 -0.53 20.93 1.15
CA MET A 295 -1.19 20.58 2.41
C MET A 295 -0.38 19.59 3.22
N ASP A 296 0.05 18.49 2.60
CA ASP A 296 0.72 17.42 3.35
C ASP A 296 2.17 17.78 3.66
N TRP A 297 2.87 18.42 2.72
CA TRP A 297 4.26 18.85 2.87
C TRP A 297 4.40 20.33 3.21
N GLY A 298 3.34 21.13 3.10
CA GLY A 298 3.39 22.55 3.49
C GLY A 298 4.31 23.40 2.61
N PHE A 299 4.57 22.99 1.37
CA PHE A 299 5.31 23.79 0.39
C PHE A 299 4.44 24.93 -0.15
N PHE A 300 5.09 25.90 -0.81
CA PHE A 300 4.47 27.14 -1.28
C PHE A 300 3.91 28.02 -0.16
N ASP A 301 4.59 28.04 0.99
CA ASP A 301 4.28 29.01 2.04
C ASP A 301 4.74 30.41 1.56
N GLN A 302 3.87 31.41 1.75
CA GLN A 302 4.18 32.80 1.42
C GLN A 302 5.31 33.37 2.29
N ARG A 303 5.62 32.70 3.41
CA ARG A 303 6.65 33.10 4.38
C ARG A 303 8.02 32.49 4.10
N ALA A 304 8.20 31.78 2.99
CA ALA A 304 9.36 30.92 2.74
C ALA A 304 10.72 31.63 2.54
N GLY A 305 10.82 32.94 2.73
CA GLY A 305 12.08 33.69 2.67
C GLY A 305 12.92 33.35 1.43
N GLU A 306 14.13 32.83 1.65
CA GLU A 306 15.09 32.42 0.61
C GLU A 306 14.78 31.05 -0.02
N ASN A 307 13.90 30.26 0.59
CA ASN A 307 13.54 28.93 0.11
C ASN A 307 12.42 29.02 -0.93
N TRP A 308 12.77 29.26 -2.20
CA TRP A 308 11.80 29.40 -3.28
C TRP A 308 10.83 28.21 -3.35
N PHE A 309 9.53 28.48 -3.16
CA PHE A 309 8.43 27.49 -3.17
C PHE A 309 8.45 26.43 -2.07
N LEU A 310 9.37 26.45 -1.12
CA LEU A 310 9.32 25.56 0.05
C LEU A 310 8.68 26.31 1.23
N ARG A 311 8.96 25.86 2.45
CA ARG A 311 8.64 26.54 3.71
C ARG A 311 9.93 27.04 4.36
N ASP A 312 9.79 27.89 5.37
CA ASP A 312 10.95 28.52 6.03
C ASP A 312 11.79 27.48 6.78
N GLU A 313 11.14 26.69 7.63
CA GLU A 313 11.79 25.67 8.47
C GLU A 313 11.87 24.31 7.77
N LEU A 314 13.09 23.79 7.63
CA LEU A 314 13.41 22.51 7.01
C LEU A 314 14.26 21.66 7.97
N VAL A 315 13.84 20.44 8.26
CA VAL A 315 14.55 19.50 9.14
C VAL A 315 15.60 18.73 8.36
N TYR A 316 15.27 18.26 7.14
CA TYR A 316 16.26 17.58 6.31
C TYR A 316 17.29 18.59 5.76
N PRO A 317 18.61 18.32 5.89
CA PRO A 317 19.65 19.33 5.75
C PRO A 317 19.87 19.83 4.32
N GLN A 318 19.57 19.01 3.30
CA GLN A 318 19.83 19.36 1.90
C GLN A 318 18.55 19.80 1.19
N ARG A 319 18.50 21.08 0.79
CA ARG A 319 17.39 21.66 0.00
C ARG A 319 17.12 20.91 -1.30
N LEU A 320 18.17 20.36 -1.92
CA LEU A 320 18.07 19.58 -3.16
C LEU A 320 17.10 18.40 -3.03
N TYR A 321 17.02 17.75 -1.86
CA TYR A 321 16.09 16.63 -1.64
C TYR A 321 14.64 17.05 -1.87
N TYR A 322 14.24 18.24 -1.42
CA TYR A 322 12.88 18.75 -1.56
C TYR A 322 12.51 19.04 -3.02
N TYR A 323 13.44 19.56 -3.82
CA TYR A 323 13.16 19.79 -5.25
C TYR A 323 13.12 18.47 -6.04
N LEU A 324 14.04 17.54 -5.74
CA LEU A 324 14.05 16.23 -6.40
C LEU A 324 12.77 15.44 -6.11
N ILE A 325 12.28 15.45 -4.87
CA ILE A 325 11.06 14.70 -4.52
C ILE A 325 9.80 15.33 -5.11
N ILE A 326 9.77 16.64 -5.38
CA ILE A 326 8.66 17.26 -6.15
C ILE A 326 8.61 16.64 -7.56
N ILE A 327 9.77 16.54 -8.23
CA ILE A 327 9.88 15.97 -9.57
C ILE A 327 9.53 14.47 -9.56
N ILE A 328 10.10 13.70 -8.62
CA ILE A 328 9.83 12.26 -8.49
C ILE A 328 8.34 12.02 -8.21
N ASN A 329 7.73 12.79 -7.30
CA ASN A 329 6.32 12.64 -6.97
C ASN A 329 5.42 12.98 -8.16
N PHE A 330 5.78 13.98 -8.98
CA PHE A 330 5.06 14.25 -10.23
C PHE A 330 5.04 13.02 -11.14
N PHE A 331 6.21 12.47 -11.49
CA PHE A 331 6.28 11.29 -12.37
C PHE A 331 5.57 10.07 -11.79
N LEU A 332 5.74 9.78 -10.49
CA LEU A 332 5.08 8.65 -9.85
C LEU A 332 3.56 8.81 -9.80
N ARG A 333 3.00 10.02 -9.64
CA ARG A 333 1.55 10.27 -9.66
C ARG A 333 0.89 10.15 -11.03
N TYR A 334 1.64 10.43 -12.08
CA TYR A 334 1.18 10.28 -13.46
C TYR A 334 1.68 8.97 -14.09
N SER A 335 2.28 8.08 -13.29
CA SER A 335 2.78 6.77 -13.73
C SER A 335 1.67 5.92 -14.38
N TRP A 336 0.40 6.14 -14.00
CA TRP A 336 -0.75 5.49 -14.63
C TRP A 336 -0.82 5.72 -16.15
N ILE A 337 -0.27 6.82 -16.69
CA ILE A 337 -0.22 7.07 -18.14
C ILE A 337 0.64 6.00 -18.82
N ILE A 338 1.83 5.75 -18.26
CA ILE A 338 2.74 4.71 -18.76
C ILE A 338 2.09 3.33 -18.57
N ARG A 339 1.44 3.09 -17.43
CA ARG A 339 0.72 1.83 -17.18
C ARG A 339 -0.35 1.55 -18.24
N VAL A 340 -1.13 2.56 -18.62
CA VAL A 340 -2.17 2.44 -19.66
C VAL A 340 -1.56 2.20 -21.03
N TYR A 341 -0.51 2.96 -21.37
CA TYR A 341 0.22 2.75 -22.62
C TYR A 341 0.72 1.30 -22.74
N LEU A 342 1.37 0.79 -21.69
CA LEU A 342 1.85 -0.58 -21.65
C LEU A 342 0.71 -1.60 -21.69
N HIS A 343 -0.42 -1.33 -21.02
CA HIS A 343 -1.62 -2.18 -21.07
C HIS A 343 -2.12 -2.36 -22.51
N ILE A 344 -2.29 -1.25 -23.25
CA ILE A 344 -2.82 -1.26 -24.63
C ILE A 344 -1.86 -1.97 -25.59
N GLN A 345 -0.54 -1.77 -25.43
CA GLN A 345 0.46 -2.40 -26.31
C GLN A 345 0.65 -3.90 -26.02
N THR A 346 0.33 -4.34 -24.80
CA THR A 346 0.60 -5.70 -24.36
C THR A 346 -0.59 -6.60 -24.67
N GLN A 347 -0.41 -7.52 -25.62
CA GLN A 347 -1.44 -8.50 -25.97
C GLN A 347 -1.49 -9.71 -25.02
N SER A 348 -0.43 -9.95 -24.25
CA SER A 348 -0.36 -11.06 -23.29
C SER A 348 -0.91 -10.66 -21.92
N ILE A 349 -1.89 -11.41 -21.41
CA ILE A 349 -2.43 -11.25 -20.05
C ILE A 349 -1.32 -11.38 -18.99
N GLU A 350 -0.30 -12.19 -19.27
CA GLU A 350 0.82 -12.47 -18.37
C GLU A 350 1.65 -11.21 -18.03
N HIS A 351 2.16 -10.52 -19.05
CA HIS A 351 2.93 -9.30 -18.87
C HIS A 351 2.08 -8.19 -18.24
N LEU A 352 0.76 -8.20 -18.43
CA LEU A 352 -0.13 -7.26 -17.78
C LEU A 352 -0.14 -7.41 -16.25
N GLN A 353 -0.18 -8.63 -15.71
CA GLN A 353 -0.17 -8.84 -14.26
C GLN A 353 1.14 -8.37 -13.62
N LEU A 354 2.25 -8.57 -14.32
CA LEU A 354 3.56 -8.05 -13.92
C LEU A 354 3.61 -6.53 -13.96
N ILE A 355 3.06 -5.90 -15.00
CA ILE A 355 2.93 -4.44 -15.09
C ILE A 355 2.16 -3.91 -13.89
N VAL A 356 0.98 -4.47 -13.59
CA VAL A 356 0.17 -4.05 -12.42
C VAL A 356 0.97 -4.16 -11.12
N PHE A 357 1.70 -5.27 -10.94
CA PHE A 357 2.56 -5.48 -9.77
C PHE A 357 3.68 -4.42 -9.65
N VAL A 358 4.41 -4.15 -10.74
CA VAL A 358 5.49 -3.15 -10.76
C VAL A 358 4.96 -1.76 -10.42
N PHE A 359 3.83 -1.34 -11.00
CA PHE A 359 3.24 -0.04 -10.69
C PHE A 359 2.71 0.06 -9.25
N ALA A 360 2.25 -1.05 -8.66
CA ALA A 360 1.90 -1.08 -7.23
C ALA A 360 3.13 -0.93 -6.33
N LEU A 361 4.27 -1.52 -6.68
CA LEU A 361 5.54 -1.27 -5.98
C LEU A 361 5.97 0.19 -6.08
N LEU A 362 5.83 0.80 -7.27
CA LEU A 362 6.12 2.23 -7.46
C LEU A 362 5.21 3.13 -6.62
N GLU A 363 3.92 2.81 -6.51
CA GLU A 363 3.00 3.56 -5.65
C GLU A 363 3.32 3.38 -4.15
N SER A 364 3.71 2.17 -3.73
CA SER A 364 4.20 1.91 -2.37
C SER A 364 5.47 2.73 -2.06
N PHE A 365 6.41 2.80 -3.01
CA PHE A 365 7.61 3.62 -2.89
C PHE A 365 7.32 5.12 -2.89
N ARG A 366 6.36 5.59 -3.69
CA ARG A 366 5.90 6.99 -3.65
C ARG A 366 5.36 7.35 -2.25
N ARG A 367 4.58 6.45 -1.65
CA ARG A 367 4.05 6.62 -0.29
C ARG A 367 5.15 6.63 0.76
N PHE A 368 6.17 5.78 0.60
CA PHE A 368 7.38 5.81 1.42
C PHE A 368 8.06 7.19 1.41
N ILE A 369 8.21 7.82 0.25
CA ILE A 369 8.74 9.19 0.16
C ILE A 369 7.81 10.19 0.85
N TRP A 370 6.50 10.09 0.59
CA TRP A 370 5.50 10.98 1.18
C TRP A 370 5.52 10.97 2.71
N ASN A 371 5.76 9.81 3.32
CA ASN A 371 5.83 9.64 4.78
C ASN A 371 6.88 10.55 5.43
N PHE A 372 8.07 10.69 4.84
CA PHE A 372 9.13 11.57 5.37
C PHE A 372 8.71 13.03 5.47
N PHE A 373 8.19 13.60 4.38
CA PHE A 373 7.84 15.01 4.34
C PHE A 373 6.50 15.31 5.03
N ARG A 374 5.58 14.34 5.07
CA ARG A 374 4.33 14.46 5.82
C ARG A 374 4.60 14.57 7.32
N LEU A 375 5.42 13.66 7.87
CA LEU A 375 5.70 13.67 9.31
C LEU A 375 6.55 14.87 9.71
N GLU A 376 7.48 15.27 8.86
CA GLU A 376 8.25 16.49 9.07
C GLU A 376 7.34 17.73 9.15
N ASN A 377 6.40 17.89 8.19
CA ASN A 377 5.45 18.99 8.21
C ASN A 377 4.54 18.95 9.45
N GLU A 378 4.10 17.76 9.88
CA GLU A 378 3.31 17.64 11.11
C GLU A 378 4.13 17.99 12.36
N HIS A 379 5.39 17.56 12.42
CA HIS A 379 6.30 17.88 13.50
C HIS A 379 6.46 19.40 13.67
N LEU A 380 6.73 20.11 12.58
CA LEU A 380 6.90 21.56 12.59
C LEU A 380 5.62 22.29 13.01
N ASN A 381 4.45 21.85 12.52
CA ASN A 381 3.17 22.45 12.89
C ASN A 381 2.76 22.18 14.35
N ASN A 382 3.09 21.01 14.91
CA ASN A 382 2.83 20.70 16.31
C ASN A 382 3.72 21.52 17.26
N CYS A 383 4.99 21.72 16.92
CA CYS A 383 5.91 22.60 17.64
C CYS A 383 5.43 24.06 17.60
N GLY A 384 4.98 24.55 16.43
CA GLY A 384 4.46 25.91 16.27
C GLY A 384 3.14 26.21 16.99
N GLN A 385 2.34 25.19 17.32
CA GLN A 385 1.10 25.33 18.10
C GLN A 385 1.28 25.07 19.61
N PHE A 386 2.52 24.94 20.11
CA PHE A 386 2.85 24.67 21.51
C PHE A 386 2.20 23.41 22.10
N ARG A 387 1.81 22.44 21.26
CA ARG A 387 1.26 21.15 21.72
C ARG A 387 2.35 20.19 22.21
N ALA A 388 3.62 20.48 21.91
CA ALA A 388 4.76 19.79 22.47
C ALA A 388 5.07 20.37 23.87
N VAL A 389 4.39 19.86 24.91
CA VAL A 389 4.78 20.10 26.30
C VAL A 389 5.54 18.88 26.81
N ARG A 390 6.84 19.11 27.11
CA ARG A 390 7.78 18.29 27.91
C ARG A 390 7.77 16.79 27.64
N ASP A 391 8.63 16.35 26.73
CA ASP A 391 9.65 15.33 26.97
C ASP A 391 10.51 15.22 25.70
N ILE A 392 11.47 16.13 25.60
CA ILE A 392 12.46 16.11 24.53
C ILE A 392 13.49 15.05 24.92
N SER A 393 13.53 13.91 24.22
CA SER A 393 14.67 12.99 24.30
C SER A 393 15.84 13.65 23.57
N VAL A 394 16.62 14.44 24.30
CA VAL A 394 17.84 15.03 23.77
C VAL A 394 18.84 13.89 23.63
N ASN A 395 19.11 13.44 22.40
CA ASN A 395 20.31 12.67 22.11
C ASN A 395 21.51 13.59 22.42
N PRO A 396 22.41 13.23 23.35
CA PRO A 396 23.61 14.02 23.57
C PRO A 396 24.42 14.01 22.28
N ARG A 397 24.52 15.15 21.58
CA ARG A 397 25.61 15.33 20.64
C ARG A 397 26.88 15.26 21.48
N GLN A 398 27.77 14.32 21.17
CA GLN A 398 29.15 14.38 21.64
C GLN A 398 29.82 15.61 21.01
N SER A 399 29.56 16.79 21.55
CA SER A 399 30.46 17.92 21.39
C SER A 399 31.70 17.58 22.20
N LEU A 400 32.81 17.35 21.51
CA LEU A 400 34.16 17.37 22.07
C LEU A 400 34.42 18.79 22.61
N LEU A 401 33.91 19.09 23.80
CA LEU A 401 34.35 20.23 24.60
C LEU A 401 35.25 19.66 25.69
N PRO A 402 36.50 20.14 25.82
CA PRO A 402 37.39 19.70 26.89
C PRO A 402 36.77 20.08 28.23
N THR A 403 36.73 19.13 29.15
CA THR A 403 36.14 19.19 30.50
C THR A 403 36.73 20.24 31.45
N THR A 404 37.61 21.13 30.98
CA THR A 404 38.37 22.06 31.83
C THR A 404 37.79 23.48 31.91
N GLU A 405 36.81 23.87 31.09
CA GLU A 405 36.23 25.24 31.15
C GLU A 405 34.99 25.37 32.04
N CYS A 406 34.30 24.27 32.39
CA CYS A 406 33.09 24.35 33.23
C CYS A 406 33.38 24.50 34.74
N GLU A 407 34.55 24.06 35.23
CA GLU A 407 34.88 24.20 36.66
C GLU A 407 35.30 25.63 37.04
N HIS A 408 35.81 26.42 36.09
CA HIS A 408 36.25 27.79 36.37
C HIS A 408 35.07 28.78 36.52
N LEU A 409 33.96 28.54 35.82
CA LEU A 409 32.77 29.41 35.87
C LEU A 409 31.86 29.16 37.09
N LEU A 410 32.00 28.02 37.77
CA LEU A 410 31.24 27.70 38.98
C LEU A 410 31.87 28.27 40.27
N ASN A 411 33.16 28.60 40.25
CA ASN A 411 33.88 29.09 41.43
C ASN A 411 33.92 30.63 41.55
N GLU A 412 33.55 31.40 40.52
CA GLU A 412 33.52 32.88 40.59
C GLU A 412 32.22 33.48 41.15
N HIS A 413 31.27 32.66 41.61
CA HIS A 413 30.01 33.13 42.22
C HIS A 413 29.84 32.78 43.70
N VAL A 414 30.91 32.33 44.36
CA VAL A 414 30.94 32.15 45.81
C VAL A 414 32.25 32.72 46.37
N SER A 415 32.40 34.05 46.31
CA SER A 415 33.33 34.80 47.18
C SER A 415 32.88 36.25 47.30
#